data_AF-A0A7J4L7I6-F1
#
_entry.id   AF-A0A7J4L7I6-F1
#
_cell.length_a   1.000
_cell.length_b   1.000
_cell.length_c   1.000
_cell.angle_alpha   90.00
_cell.angle_beta   90.00
_cell.angle_gamma   90.00
#
_symmetry.space_group_name_H-M   'P 1'
#
loop_
_entity.id
_entity.type
_entity.pdbx_description
1 polymer ?
#
loop_
_entity_poly.entity_id
_entity_poly.type
_entity_poly.pdbx_seq_one_letter_code
_entity_poly.pdbx_strand_id
1 'polypeptide(L)' 'MEKGKKRRICPECGSEKVDYQAGELVCLKCGLVIDDSD' A
#
# COMPACT_ATOMS: atom_id res chain seq x y z
N MET A 1 -2.39 23.44 6.25
CA MET A 1 -3.35 22.32 6.15
C MET A 1 -2.56 21.06 5.91
N GLU A 2 -2.20 20.32 6.97
CA GLU A 2 -1.42 19.09 6.82
C GLU A 2 -2.38 17.90 6.82
N LYS A 3 -2.80 17.49 5.62
CA LYS A 3 -3.59 16.28 5.42
C LYS A 3 -2.69 15.08 5.76
N GLY A 4 -2.87 14.50 6.93
CA GLY A 4 -2.27 13.23 7.32
C GLY A 4 -2.67 12.13 6.35
N LYS A 5 -1.81 11.84 5.38
CA LYS A 5 -1.90 10.60 4.59
C LYS A 5 -1.72 9.46 5.58
N LYS A 6 -2.79 8.69 5.80
CA LYS A 6 -2.71 7.37 6.46
C LYS A 6 -1.71 6.56 5.64
N ARG A 7 -0.46 6.48 6.10
CA ARG A 7 0.61 5.79 5.39
C ARG A 7 0.31 4.30 5.51
N ARG A 8 -0.29 3.72 4.46
CA ARG A 8 -0.38 2.26 4.36
C ARG A 8 1.06 1.77 4.11
N ILE A 9 1.59 1.04 5.08
CA ILE A 9 2.95 0.49 5.01
C ILE A 9 2.83 -0.96 4.55
N CYS A 10 3.65 -1.35 3.60
CA CYS A 10 3.77 -2.74 3.18
C CYS A 10 4.30 -3.60 4.35
N PRO A 11 3.58 -4.65 4.77
CA PRO A 11 3.98 -5.48 5.89
C PRO A 11 5.22 -6.35 5.60
N GLU A 12 5.49 -6.68 4.34
CA GLU A 12 6.65 -7.50 3.95
C GLU A 12 7.96 -6.72 3.97
N CYS A 13 7.99 -5.55 3.32
CA CYS A 13 9.23 -4.80 3.11
C CYS A 13 9.31 -3.49 3.91
N GLY A 14 8.25 -3.14 4.64
CA GLY A 14 8.16 -1.88 5.39
C GLY A 14 8.05 -0.63 4.51
N SER A 15 7.77 -0.78 3.20
CA SER A 15 7.69 0.37 2.31
C SER A 15 6.36 1.11 2.43
N GLU A 16 6.43 2.43 2.51
CA GLU A 16 5.27 3.33 2.46
C GLU A 16 4.76 3.56 1.03
N LYS A 17 5.44 2.98 0.02
CA LYS A 17 5.07 3.06 -1.40
C LYS A 17 4.15 1.91 -1.76
N VAL A 18 2.85 2.13 -1.57
CA VAL A 18 1.79 1.21 -1.94
C VAL A 18 0.75 1.96 -2.76
N ASP A 19 0.27 1.34 -3.83
CA ASP A 19 -0.67 1.92 -4.79
C ASP A 19 -1.72 0.88 -5.20
N TYR A 20 -2.92 1.32 -5.52
CA TYR A 20 -3.97 0.42 -6.01
C TYR A 20 -3.74 0.11 -7.49
N GLN A 21 -3.53 -1.17 -7.80
CA GLN A 21 -3.42 -1.68 -9.16
C GLN A 21 -4.54 -2.70 -9.41
N ALA A 22 -5.30 -2.51 -10.48
CA ALA A 22 -6.42 -3.39 -10.86
C ALA A 22 -7.49 -3.60 -9.76
N GLY A 23 -7.62 -2.68 -8.80
CA GLY A 23 -8.55 -2.77 -7.68
C GLY A 23 -7.94 -3.33 -6.39
N GLU A 24 -6.71 -3.84 -6.46
CA GLU A 24 -5.99 -4.44 -5.34
C GLU A 24 -4.90 -3.49 -4.84
N LEU A 25 -4.66 -3.43 -3.53
CA LEU A 25 -3.57 -2.61 -2.98
C LEU A 25 -2.24 -3.34 -3.18
N VAL A 26 -1.31 -2.79 -3.95
CA VAL A 26 -0.02 -3.44 -4.25
C VAL A 26 1.15 -2.57 -3.80
N CYS A 27 2.15 -3.18 -3.19
CA CYS A 27 3.40 -2.50 -2.88
C CYS A 27 4.25 -2.30 -4.13
N LEU A 28 4.56 -1.04 -4.45
CA LEU A 28 5.40 -0.69 -5.60
C LEU A 28 6.89 -1.01 -5.39
N LYS A 29 7.30 -1.40 -4.18
CA LYS A 29 8.69 -1.73 -3.87
C LYS A 29 9.00 -3.22 -4.01
N CYS A 30 8.17 -4.09 -3.43
CA CYS A 30 8.38 -5.54 -3.47
C CYS A 30 7.37 -6.27 -4.36
N GLY A 31 6.29 -5.62 -4.81
CA GLY A 31 5.24 -6.25 -5.60
C GLY A 31 4.20 -7.02 -4.77
N LEU A 32 4.24 -6.95 -3.44
CA LEU A 32 3.27 -7.63 -2.57
C LEU A 32 1.87 -7.04 -2.77
N VAL A 33 0.89 -7.91 -3.00
CA VAL A 33 -0.53 -7.57 -2.95
C VAL A 33 -1.00 -7.59 -1.47
N ILE A 34 -1.43 -6.44 -0.95
CA ILE A 34 -1.90 -6.15 0.41
C ILE A 34 -3.44 -6.17 0.42
N ASP A 35 -4.07 -7.05 -0.35
CA ASP A 35 -5.53 -7.09 -0.58
C ASP A 35 -6.36 -6.83 0.69
N ASP A 36 -7.36 -5.95 0.57
CA ASP A 36 -8.32 -5.57 1.62
C ASP A 36 -9.58 -6.38 1.28
N SER A 37 -9.57 -7.67 1.62
CA SER A 37 -10.64 -8.60 1.21
C SER A 37 -12.00 -8.12 1.75
N ASP A 38 -12.96 -8.04 0.80
CA ASP A 38 -14.40 -7.70 0.87
C ASP A 38 -15.08 -7.71 2.26
#